data_AF-A0A9E0J041-F1
#
_entry.id   AF-A0A9E0J041-F1
#
_cell.length_a   1.000
_cell.length_b   1.000
_cell.length_c   1.000
_cell.angle_alpha   90.00
_cell.angle_beta   90.00
_cell.angle_gamma   90.00
#
_symmetry.space_group_name_H-M   'P 1'
#
loop_
_entity.id
_entity.type
_entity.pdbx_description
1 polymer ?
#
loop_
_entity_poly.entity_id
_entity_poly.type
_entity_poly.pdbx_seq_one_letter_code
_entity_poly.pdbx_strand_id
1 'polypeptide(L)'
;MIKTLKISNFTVFGNVEFSFSPGLNVIVGENGTGKTHVLKLGYLFSRAWPDLMAKRLHMTSQRAETYLAERLAGLFQVSNLTALTHKNHPRACVQAEVGGYIPTVQIRMPQEPPFLAPGLTEGMPWEVQIERQSSGADGLKAITVPEGAAQNAFMPQQVFVPSKEIVSLFKGLVALFDKYRNFPLDETYRDLAVSMSALELQQAPLLDAEVMQKIEAVLGGKLKLDDGDLVFERQDGSLLEVPLMAEGHRKLALLIYLLRYGVLEVGSTLFWDEPEANLNPAAGKLLAAALHLLTKLGVQVVLTTHSYFLLKELDLLARQNPVPLRFMGLSKTEEGIVLQQADSLLGLDHIVALDEELAQYDRELQNAQRQVHG
;
A
#
# COMPACT_ATOMS: atom_id res chain seq x y z
N MET A 1 11.10 -4.25 0.44
CA MET A 1 10.51 -3.70 -0.79
C MET A 1 10.11 -4.82 -1.71
N ILE A 2 8.88 -4.83 -2.20
CA ILE A 2 8.41 -5.81 -3.17
C ILE A 2 9.02 -5.53 -4.55
N LYS A 3 9.47 -6.55 -5.27
CA LYS A 3 10.04 -6.42 -6.61
C LYS A 3 9.13 -7.02 -7.66
N THR A 4 8.65 -8.23 -7.42
CA THR A 4 7.75 -8.93 -8.35
C THR A 4 6.62 -9.60 -7.60
N LEU A 5 5.47 -9.73 -8.28
CA LEU A 5 4.35 -10.54 -7.82
C LEU A 5 3.74 -11.24 -9.01
N LYS A 6 3.82 -12.57 -9.04
CA LYS A 6 3.19 -13.41 -10.05
C LYS A 6 2.00 -14.14 -9.44
N ILE A 7 0.86 -14.01 -10.09
CA ILE A 7 -0.42 -14.52 -9.62
C ILE A 7 -0.97 -15.47 -10.68
N SER A 8 -1.29 -16.69 -10.29
CA SER A 8 -1.86 -17.74 -11.14
C SER A 8 -3.12 -18.31 -10.51
N ASN A 9 -4.25 -18.19 -11.20
CA ASN A 9 -5.57 -18.73 -10.84
C ASN A 9 -6.04 -18.33 -9.44
N PHE A 10 -5.76 -17.09 -9.02
CA PHE A 10 -6.11 -16.57 -7.69
C PHE A 10 -7.16 -15.47 -7.80
N THR A 11 -8.29 -15.63 -7.12
CA THR A 11 -9.45 -14.73 -7.10
C THR A 11 -10.00 -14.43 -8.50
N VAL A 12 -9.74 -13.23 -9.03
CA VAL A 12 -10.16 -12.76 -10.36
C VAL A 12 -9.06 -12.93 -11.42
N PHE A 13 -7.84 -13.29 -11.00
CA PHE A 13 -6.69 -13.37 -11.89
C PHE A 13 -6.53 -14.78 -12.48
N GLY A 14 -6.35 -14.82 -13.81
CA GLY A 14 -5.92 -16.01 -14.56
C GLY A 14 -4.41 -16.21 -14.43
N ASN A 15 -3.60 -15.48 -15.21
CA ASN A 15 -2.14 -15.43 -15.01
C ASN A 15 -1.65 -14.01 -15.27
N VAL A 16 -1.03 -13.39 -14.26
CA VAL A 16 -0.47 -12.04 -14.36
C VAL A 16 0.85 -11.94 -13.59
N GLU A 17 1.74 -11.07 -14.04
CA GLU A 17 3.03 -10.83 -13.41
C GLU A 17 3.30 -9.33 -13.30
N PHE A 18 3.34 -8.84 -12.06
CA PHE A 18 3.62 -7.45 -11.73
C PHE A 18 5.11 -7.27 -11.48
N SER A 19 5.70 -6.23 -12.06
CA SER A 19 7.07 -5.81 -11.83
C SER A 19 7.06 -4.42 -11.19
N PHE A 20 7.40 -4.34 -9.92
CA PHE A 20 7.35 -3.12 -9.13
C PHE A 20 8.63 -2.30 -9.29
N SER A 21 8.45 -1.00 -9.44
CA SER A 21 9.49 0.01 -9.26
C SER A 21 9.89 0.13 -7.78
N PRO A 22 11.16 0.39 -7.45
CA PRO A 22 11.58 0.66 -6.06
C PRO A 22 11.02 1.99 -5.50
N GLY A 23 10.49 2.87 -6.36
CA GLY A 23 9.87 4.14 -5.97
C GLY A 23 8.35 4.05 -5.95
N LEU A 24 7.70 4.74 -6.89
CA LEU A 24 6.24 4.86 -6.96
C LEU A 24 5.63 3.79 -7.89
N ASN A 25 4.57 3.14 -7.42
CA ASN A 25 3.81 2.14 -8.16
C ASN A 25 2.33 2.50 -8.08
N VAL A 26 1.70 2.74 -9.21
CA VAL A 26 0.30 3.16 -9.27
C VAL A 26 -0.51 2.15 -10.06
N ILE A 27 -1.44 1.49 -9.37
CA ILE A 27 -2.33 0.48 -9.94
C ILE A 27 -3.68 1.14 -10.23
N VAL A 28 -4.09 1.17 -11.49
CA VAL A 28 -5.35 1.75 -11.96
C VAL A 28 -6.19 0.69 -12.67
N GLY A 29 -7.50 0.80 -12.58
CA GLY A 29 -8.42 -0.11 -13.27
C GLY A 29 -9.83 -0.05 -12.69
N GLU A 30 -10.79 -0.68 -13.37
CA GLU A 30 -12.20 -0.69 -12.96
C GLU A 30 -12.45 -1.35 -11.60
N ASN A 31 -13.67 -1.19 -11.08
CA ASN A 31 -14.11 -1.90 -9.89
C ASN A 31 -14.12 -3.41 -10.16
N GLY A 32 -13.60 -4.19 -9.21
CA GLY A 32 -13.58 -5.64 -9.32
C GLY A 32 -12.46 -6.24 -10.19
N THR A 33 -11.50 -5.43 -10.67
CA THR A 33 -10.33 -5.94 -11.42
C THR A 33 -9.23 -6.53 -10.53
N GLY A 34 -9.39 -6.49 -9.19
CA GLY A 34 -8.46 -7.12 -8.25
C GLY A 34 -7.36 -6.20 -7.69
N LYS A 35 -7.44 -4.88 -7.90
CA LYS A 35 -6.51 -3.87 -7.36
C LYS A 35 -6.15 -4.07 -5.88
N THR A 36 -7.16 -4.09 -5.00
CA THR A 36 -6.96 -4.33 -3.57
C THR A 36 -6.35 -5.71 -3.28
N HIS A 37 -6.61 -6.73 -4.11
CA HIS A 37 -6.02 -8.06 -3.92
C HIS A 37 -4.51 -8.02 -4.18
N VAL A 38 -4.05 -7.26 -5.19
CA VAL A 38 -2.63 -7.05 -5.49
C VAL A 38 -1.94 -6.35 -4.31
N LEU A 39 -2.54 -5.28 -3.76
CA LEU A 39 -2.03 -4.61 -2.57
C LEU A 39 -1.91 -5.58 -1.37
N LYS A 40 -2.97 -6.35 -1.09
CA LYS A 40 -3.00 -7.29 0.04
C LYS A 40 -1.95 -8.39 -0.09
N LEU A 41 -1.76 -8.96 -1.29
CA LEU A 41 -0.73 -9.95 -1.55
C LEU A 41 0.68 -9.35 -1.43
N GLY A 42 0.90 -8.16 -2.00
CA GLY A 42 2.18 -7.48 -1.90
C GLY A 42 2.56 -7.16 -0.46
N TYR A 43 1.57 -6.72 0.33
CA TYR A 43 1.73 -6.47 1.76
C TYR A 43 2.01 -7.75 2.56
N LEU A 44 1.27 -8.84 2.30
CA LEU A 44 1.49 -10.15 2.94
C LEU A 44 2.95 -10.60 2.82
N PHE A 45 3.48 -10.66 1.59
CA PHE A 45 4.84 -11.14 1.37
C PHE A 45 5.89 -10.18 1.88
N SER A 46 5.63 -8.88 1.81
CA SER A 46 6.55 -7.88 2.35
C SER A 46 6.65 -7.95 3.87
N ARG A 47 5.58 -8.35 4.55
CA ARG A 47 5.51 -8.43 6.01
C ARG A 47 5.88 -9.81 6.57
N ALA A 48 5.78 -10.87 5.77
CA ALA A 48 5.97 -12.25 6.22
C ALA A 48 7.32 -12.49 6.90
N TRP A 49 8.41 -12.00 6.32
CA TRP A 49 9.75 -12.18 6.87
C TRP A 49 9.93 -11.53 8.26
N PRO A 50 9.68 -10.21 8.45
CA PRO A 50 9.81 -9.58 9.76
C PRO A 50 8.93 -10.25 10.83
N ASP A 51 7.68 -10.59 10.52
CA ASP A 51 6.77 -11.21 11.48
C ASP A 51 7.22 -12.63 11.90
N LEU A 52 7.75 -13.42 10.96
CA LEU A 52 8.31 -14.76 11.24
C LEU A 52 9.61 -14.67 12.07
N MET A 53 10.44 -13.66 11.83
CA MET A 53 11.74 -13.48 12.49
C MET A 53 11.67 -12.75 13.84
N ALA A 54 10.60 -12.00 14.12
CA ALA A 54 10.44 -11.20 15.33
C ALA A 54 10.68 -11.96 16.66
N LYS A 55 10.42 -13.28 16.68
CA LYS A 55 10.62 -14.13 17.87
C LYS A 55 11.99 -14.82 17.95
N ARG A 56 12.94 -14.53 17.04
CA ARG A 56 14.25 -15.21 16.90
C ARG A 56 14.19 -16.74 16.86
N LEU A 57 13.04 -17.26 16.48
CA LEU A 57 12.80 -18.69 16.31
C LEU A 57 13.28 -19.11 14.92
N HIS A 58 13.88 -20.29 14.81
CA HIS A 58 14.25 -20.85 13.51
C HIS A 58 13.04 -20.88 12.57
N MET A 59 13.28 -20.49 11.33
CA MET A 59 12.28 -20.56 10.27
C MET A 59 12.20 -22.00 9.76
N THR A 60 10.98 -22.49 9.59
CA THR A 60 10.69 -23.77 8.94
C THR A 60 9.58 -23.57 7.93
N SER A 61 9.54 -24.40 6.88
CA SER A 61 8.49 -24.33 5.86
C SER A 61 7.10 -24.49 6.48
N GLN A 62 6.93 -25.37 7.47
CA GLN A 62 5.66 -25.57 8.18
C GLN A 62 5.20 -24.30 8.93
N ARG A 63 6.12 -23.58 9.58
CA ARG A 63 5.78 -22.35 10.29
C ARG A 63 5.43 -21.22 9.33
N ALA A 64 6.15 -21.11 8.22
CA ALA A 64 5.81 -20.17 7.16
C ALA A 64 4.44 -20.50 6.56
N GLU A 65 4.15 -21.79 6.32
CA GLU A 65 2.86 -22.25 5.81
C GLU A 65 1.69 -21.89 6.74
N THR A 66 1.82 -22.19 8.05
CA THR A 66 0.79 -21.81 9.04
C THR A 66 0.58 -20.30 9.08
N TYR A 67 1.66 -19.53 9.14
CA TYR A 67 1.59 -18.06 9.15
C TYR A 67 0.92 -17.51 7.89
N LEU A 68 1.34 -17.95 6.70
CA LEU A 68 0.80 -17.48 5.42
C LEU A 68 -0.68 -17.86 5.28
N ALA A 69 -1.08 -19.05 5.74
CA ALA A 69 -2.46 -19.50 5.75
C ALA A 69 -3.35 -18.62 6.64
N GLU A 70 -2.94 -18.37 7.89
CA GLU A 70 -3.67 -17.53 8.82
C GLU A 70 -3.79 -16.09 8.30
N ARG A 71 -2.69 -15.52 7.81
CA ARG A 71 -2.68 -14.15 7.29
C ARG A 71 -3.48 -13.99 5.99
N LEU A 72 -3.44 -14.95 5.07
CA LEU A 72 -4.31 -14.90 3.88
C LEU A 72 -5.79 -14.96 4.27
N ALA A 73 -6.15 -15.83 5.22
CA ALA A 73 -7.51 -15.92 5.71
C ALA A 73 -7.97 -14.61 6.35
N GLY A 74 -7.11 -13.98 7.17
CA GLY A 74 -7.39 -12.69 7.82
C GLY A 74 -7.44 -11.49 6.89
N LEU A 75 -6.53 -11.40 5.91
CA LEU A 75 -6.48 -10.32 4.93
C LEU A 75 -7.65 -10.36 3.94
N PHE A 76 -8.10 -11.56 3.55
CA PHE A 76 -9.21 -11.74 2.60
C PHE A 76 -10.54 -12.05 3.28
N GLN A 77 -10.57 -12.17 4.60
CA GLN A 77 -11.76 -12.53 5.40
C GLN A 77 -12.46 -13.81 4.91
N VAL A 78 -11.66 -14.85 4.65
CA VAL A 78 -12.18 -16.15 4.21
C VAL A 78 -12.00 -17.19 5.31
N SER A 79 -13.02 -18.00 5.55
CA SER A 79 -12.91 -19.17 6.43
C SER A 79 -12.20 -20.34 5.77
N ASN A 80 -12.18 -20.39 4.43
CA ASN A 80 -11.52 -21.42 3.64
C ASN A 80 -10.71 -20.77 2.52
N LEU A 81 -9.41 -21.07 2.47
CA LEU A 81 -8.48 -20.51 1.48
C LEU A 81 -8.80 -20.93 0.04
N THR A 82 -9.50 -22.05 -0.17
CA THR A 82 -9.93 -22.47 -1.51
C THR A 82 -10.94 -21.53 -2.16
N ALA A 83 -11.58 -20.66 -1.37
CA ALA A 83 -12.39 -19.55 -1.88
C ALA A 83 -11.55 -18.53 -2.66
N LEU A 84 -10.24 -18.46 -2.39
CA LEU A 84 -9.30 -17.62 -3.11
C LEU A 84 -8.80 -18.25 -4.41
N THR A 85 -9.13 -19.52 -4.67
CA THR A 85 -8.83 -20.15 -5.96
C THR A 85 -9.86 -19.74 -7.00
N HIS A 86 -9.39 -19.34 -8.19
CA HIS A 86 -10.25 -18.96 -9.32
C HIS A 86 -11.28 -20.07 -9.59
N LYS A 87 -12.53 -19.66 -9.88
CA LYS A 87 -13.70 -20.57 -9.87
C LYS A 87 -13.50 -21.85 -10.68
N ASN A 88 -12.81 -21.75 -11.82
CA ASN A 88 -12.64 -22.84 -12.79
C ASN A 88 -11.32 -23.62 -12.65
N HIS A 89 -10.53 -23.35 -11.61
CA HIS A 89 -9.24 -24.03 -11.42
C HIS A 89 -9.18 -24.79 -10.10
N PRO A 90 -8.52 -25.96 -10.08
CA PRO A 90 -8.34 -26.74 -8.86
C PRO A 90 -7.23 -26.18 -7.96
N ARG A 91 -6.38 -25.29 -8.49
CA ARG A 91 -5.19 -24.79 -7.82
C ARG A 91 -4.93 -23.33 -8.14
N ALA A 92 -4.44 -22.60 -7.14
CA ALA A 92 -3.91 -21.25 -7.27
C ALA A 92 -2.44 -21.23 -6.84
N CYS A 93 -1.63 -20.39 -7.47
CA CYS A 93 -0.24 -20.17 -7.10
C CYS A 93 0.03 -18.66 -7.04
N VAL A 94 0.73 -18.23 -6.00
CA VAL A 94 1.20 -16.85 -5.87
C VAL A 94 2.68 -16.88 -5.53
N GLN A 95 3.48 -16.17 -6.32
CA GLN A 95 4.93 -16.03 -6.16
C GLN A 95 5.26 -14.56 -5.98
N ALA A 96 6.20 -14.24 -5.11
CA ALA A 96 6.68 -12.87 -4.94
C ALA A 96 8.18 -12.85 -4.65
N GLU A 97 8.88 -11.85 -5.19
CA GLU A 97 10.25 -11.54 -4.80
C GLU A 97 10.25 -10.26 -3.96
N VAL A 98 10.81 -10.32 -2.75
CA VAL A 98 10.90 -9.16 -1.86
C VAL A 98 12.36 -8.87 -1.52
N GLY A 99 12.82 -7.65 -1.77
CA GLY A 99 14.12 -7.17 -1.31
C GLY A 99 14.10 -6.76 0.17
N GLY A 100 15.21 -6.96 0.86
CA GLY A 100 15.49 -6.51 2.23
C GLY A 100 16.86 -5.85 2.31
N TYR A 101 17.32 -5.50 3.51
CA TYR A 101 18.61 -4.86 3.74
C TYR A 101 19.39 -5.63 4.81
N ILE A 102 20.71 -5.71 4.69
CA ILE A 102 21.55 -6.15 5.82
C ILE A 102 21.97 -4.89 6.59
N PRO A 103 21.53 -4.70 7.84
CA PRO A 103 21.94 -3.56 8.64
C PRO A 103 23.42 -3.76 8.99
N THR A 104 24.30 -3.14 8.23
CA THR A 104 25.71 -3.09 8.60
C THR A 104 25.82 -1.99 9.65
N VAL A 105 26.11 -2.35 10.92
CA VAL A 105 26.35 -1.35 11.97
C VAL A 105 27.56 -0.52 11.54
N GLN A 106 27.33 0.77 11.31
CA GLN A 106 28.38 1.72 10.93
C GLN A 106 28.54 2.76 12.01
N ILE A 107 29.73 2.82 12.61
CA ILE A 107 30.15 3.94 13.42
C ILE A 107 30.52 5.06 12.44
N ARG A 108 29.76 6.16 12.45
CA ARG A 108 29.97 7.31 11.55
C ARG A 108 30.45 8.54 12.32
N MET A 109 31.22 9.38 11.64
CA MET A 109 31.52 10.74 12.10
C MET A 109 30.34 11.68 11.77
N PRO A 110 30.04 12.73 12.57
CA PRO A 110 28.89 13.62 12.36
C PRO A 110 28.81 14.33 10.99
N GLN A 111 29.89 14.37 10.21
CA GLN A 111 29.98 15.05 8.92
C GLN A 111 29.95 14.09 7.72
N GLU A 112 29.86 12.78 7.94
CA GLU A 112 29.78 11.83 6.84
C GLU A 112 28.36 11.77 6.27
N PRO A 113 28.19 11.81 4.92
CA PRO A 113 26.90 11.63 4.30
C PRO A 113 26.30 10.27 4.68
N PRO A 114 24.97 10.15 4.76
CA PRO A 114 24.35 8.92 5.16
C PRO A 114 24.66 7.80 4.16
N PHE A 115 25.41 6.78 4.58
CA PHE A 115 25.63 5.59 3.76
C PHE A 115 24.31 4.81 3.60
N LEU A 116 23.94 4.61 2.33
CA LEU A 116 22.84 3.77 1.89
C LEU A 116 23.32 2.32 1.92
N ALA A 117 22.75 1.50 2.80
CA ALA A 117 23.05 0.07 2.80
C ALA A 117 22.76 -0.51 1.39
N PRO A 118 23.66 -1.31 0.79
CA PRO A 118 23.55 -1.76 -0.60
C PRO A 118 22.39 -2.74 -0.87
N GLY A 119 21.37 -2.82 0.00
CA GLY A 119 20.33 -3.84 -0.05
C GLY A 119 20.89 -5.24 0.20
N LEU A 120 20.01 -6.23 0.20
CA LEU A 120 20.41 -7.62 0.01
C LEU A 120 20.85 -7.81 -1.44
N THR A 121 21.96 -8.50 -1.65
CA THR A 121 22.47 -8.90 -2.97
C THR A 121 21.51 -9.85 -3.70
N GLU A 122 20.69 -10.61 -2.97
CA GLU A 122 19.69 -11.53 -3.51
C GLU A 122 18.30 -11.22 -2.93
N GLY A 123 17.25 -11.30 -3.75
CA GLY A 123 15.87 -11.15 -3.27
C GLY A 123 15.45 -12.31 -2.37
N MET A 124 14.39 -12.11 -1.59
CA MET A 124 13.74 -13.15 -0.80
C MET A 124 12.54 -13.69 -1.58
N PRO A 125 12.68 -14.86 -2.23
CA PRO A 125 11.60 -15.45 -3.00
C PRO A 125 10.58 -16.11 -2.07
N TRP A 126 9.31 -15.89 -2.36
CA TRP A 126 8.17 -16.54 -1.75
C TRP A 126 7.37 -17.24 -2.82
N GLU A 127 6.93 -18.47 -2.54
CA GLU A 127 5.98 -19.19 -3.39
C GLU A 127 5.00 -19.97 -2.54
N VAL A 128 3.72 -19.72 -2.81
CA VAL A 128 2.60 -20.31 -2.09
C VAL A 128 1.65 -20.92 -3.09
N GLN A 129 1.14 -22.11 -2.75
CA GLN A 129 0.15 -22.81 -3.55
C GLN A 129 -1.06 -23.17 -2.70
N ILE A 130 -2.25 -22.89 -3.23
CA ILE A 130 -3.53 -23.29 -2.63
C ILE A 130 -4.11 -24.38 -3.52
N GLU A 131 -4.46 -25.53 -2.95
CA GLU A 131 -5.08 -26.63 -3.69
C GLU A 131 -6.43 -27.00 -3.08
N ARG A 132 -7.45 -27.22 -3.93
CA ARG A 132 -8.71 -27.85 -3.54
C ARG A 132 -8.49 -29.36 -3.46
N GLN A 133 -8.59 -29.94 -2.27
CA GLN A 133 -8.45 -31.39 -2.11
C GLN A 133 -9.81 -32.08 -2.01
N SER A 134 -9.98 -33.20 -2.70
CA SER A 134 -11.23 -33.97 -2.75
C SER A 134 -11.54 -34.72 -1.44
N SER A 135 -10.56 -34.90 -0.55
CA SER A 135 -10.58 -35.90 0.53
C SER A 135 -10.36 -35.34 1.94
N GLY A 136 -10.52 -34.03 2.16
CA GLY A 136 -10.62 -33.47 3.51
C GLY A 136 -9.28 -33.13 4.18
N ALA A 137 -8.63 -32.08 3.67
CA ALA A 137 -8.07 -30.98 4.43
C ALA A 137 -7.65 -29.95 3.37
N ASP A 138 -8.54 -29.01 3.07
CA ASP A 138 -8.20 -27.89 2.18
C ASP A 138 -6.97 -27.19 2.76
N GLY A 139 -5.90 -27.11 1.97
CA GLY A 139 -4.57 -26.77 2.47
C GLY A 139 -3.86 -25.76 1.59
N LEU A 140 -3.15 -24.84 2.25
CA LEU A 140 -2.13 -24.01 1.62
C LEU A 140 -0.80 -24.70 1.81
N LYS A 141 0.01 -24.79 0.77
CA LYS A 141 1.38 -25.31 0.81
C LYS A 141 2.36 -24.18 0.52
N ALA A 142 3.30 -23.94 1.45
CA ALA A 142 4.43 -23.05 1.17
C ALA A 142 5.49 -23.84 0.39
N ILE A 143 5.66 -23.53 -0.89
CA ILE A 143 6.58 -24.24 -1.78
C ILE A 143 7.99 -23.70 -1.61
N THR A 144 8.12 -22.38 -1.71
CA THR A 144 9.41 -21.68 -1.61
C THR A 144 9.31 -20.66 -0.48
N VAL A 145 10.22 -20.79 0.47
CA VAL A 145 10.42 -19.86 1.59
C VAL A 145 11.88 -19.43 1.52
N PRO A 146 12.22 -18.16 1.76
CA PRO A 146 13.62 -17.72 1.69
C PRO A 146 14.49 -18.53 2.69
N GLU A 147 15.74 -18.89 2.36
CA GLU A 147 16.65 -19.62 3.26
C GLU A 147 18.02 -18.91 3.39
N GLY A 148 18.77 -19.21 4.45
CA GLY A 148 20.22 -18.90 4.58
C GLY A 148 20.61 -17.44 4.77
N ALA A 149 20.47 -16.60 3.73
CA ALA A 149 20.97 -15.21 3.69
C ALA A 149 20.05 -14.18 4.38
N ALA A 150 18.81 -14.56 4.62
CA ALA A 150 17.80 -13.66 5.19
C ALA A 150 17.80 -13.61 6.73
N GLN A 151 18.54 -14.49 7.43
CA GLN A 151 18.56 -14.52 8.92
C GLN A 151 18.98 -13.19 9.56
N ASN A 152 19.82 -12.41 8.88
CA ASN A 152 20.23 -11.06 9.30
C ASN A 152 19.59 -9.96 8.46
N ALA A 153 18.64 -10.29 7.58
CA ALA A 153 17.92 -9.30 6.79
C ALA A 153 17.01 -8.50 7.72
N PHE A 154 17.29 -7.20 7.81
CA PHE A 154 16.37 -6.23 8.34
C PHE A 154 15.42 -5.81 7.23
N MET A 155 14.13 -5.92 7.51
CA MET A 155 13.10 -5.36 6.67
C MET A 155 12.43 -4.23 7.46
N PRO A 156 12.54 -2.99 6.95
CA PRO A 156 11.83 -1.85 7.50
C PRO A 156 10.33 -2.10 7.63
N GLN A 157 9.64 -1.31 8.46
CA GLN A 157 8.18 -1.48 8.63
C GLN A 157 7.44 -1.42 7.28
N GLN A 158 6.48 -2.34 7.11
CA GLN A 158 5.55 -2.36 5.99
C GLN A 158 4.21 -1.86 6.50
N VAL A 159 3.65 -0.84 5.84
CA VAL A 159 2.42 -0.18 6.28
C VAL A 159 1.36 -0.38 5.21
N PHE A 160 0.18 -0.83 5.62
CA PHE A 160 -1.01 -0.89 4.76
C PHE A 160 -2.03 0.13 5.24
N VAL A 161 -2.45 1.03 4.37
CA VAL A 161 -3.55 1.97 4.63
C VAL A 161 -4.77 1.55 3.81
N PRO A 162 -5.85 1.07 4.46
CA PRO A 162 -7.07 0.69 3.77
C PRO A 162 -7.85 1.90 3.26
N SER A 163 -8.80 1.65 2.35
CA SER A 163 -9.61 2.71 1.73
C SER A 163 -10.52 3.45 2.71
N LYS A 164 -10.98 2.76 3.77
CA LYS A 164 -11.79 3.36 4.85
C LYS A 164 -10.90 3.94 5.93
N GLU A 165 -11.33 5.08 6.44
CA GLU A 165 -10.64 5.83 7.49
C GLU A 165 -10.64 5.09 8.84
N ILE A 166 -9.52 5.17 9.58
CA ILE A 166 -9.35 4.48 10.87
C ILE A 166 -8.77 5.36 12.01
N VAL A 167 -8.30 6.57 11.70
CA VAL A 167 -7.64 7.49 12.66
C VAL A 167 -8.58 7.89 13.78
N SER A 168 -9.90 7.97 13.55
CA SER A 168 -10.85 8.23 14.64
C SER A 168 -11.16 7.01 15.52
N LEU A 169 -10.75 5.79 15.12
CA LEU A 169 -11.20 4.53 15.76
C LEU A 169 -10.06 3.65 16.29
N PHE A 170 -8.79 3.96 15.99
CA PHE A 170 -7.67 3.03 16.19
C PHE A 170 -7.50 2.54 17.64
N LYS A 171 -7.69 3.40 18.66
CA LYS A 171 -7.51 3.03 20.08
C LYS A 171 -8.41 1.87 20.53
N GLY A 172 -9.67 1.88 20.11
CA GLY A 172 -10.63 0.81 20.44
C GLY A 172 -10.52 -0.40 19.51
N LEU A 173 -9.98 -0.18 18.31
CA LEU A 173 -10.00 -1.18 17.25
C LEU A 173 -9.16 -2.42 17.59
N VAL A 174 -7.97 -2.23 18.15
CA VAL A 174 -7.09 -3.35 18.55
C VAL A 174 -7.79 -4.30 19.53
N ALA A 175 -8.41 -3.75 20.57
CA ALA A 175 -9.15 -4.54 21.56
C ALA A 175 -10.38 -5.24 20.96
N LEU A 176 -11.04 -4.64 19.98
CA LEU A 176 -12.17 -5.27 19.28
C LEU A 176 -11.74 -6.45 18.44
N PHE A 177 -10.62 -6.34 17.71
CA PHE A 177 -10.04 -7.47 16.98
C PHE A 177 -9.65 -8.62 17.92
N ASP A 178 -9.06 -8.31 19.08
CA ASP A 178 -8.66 -9.34 20.04
C ASP A 178 -9.87 -10.00 20.75
N LYS A 179 -10.97 -9.27 20.92
CA LYS A 179 -12.20 -9.76 21.58
C LYS A 179 -13.09 -10.59 20.66
N TYR A 180 -13.20 -10.23 19.38
CA TYR A 180 -14.14 -10.84 18.43
C TYR A 180 -13.42 -11.66 17.37
N ARG A 181 -13.57 -12.99 17.42
CA ARG A 181 -12.96 -13.92 16.44
C ARG A 181 -13.38 -13.66 14.98
N ASN A 182 -14.60 -13.18 14.77
CA ASN A 182 -15.18 -12.89 13.44
C ASN A 182 -15.48 -11.39 13.30
N PHE A 183 -14.48 -10.55 13.48
CA PHE A 183 -14.64 -9.10 13.32
C PHE A 183 -14.83 -8.74 11.83
N PRO A 184 -15.74 -7.82 11.47
CA PRO A 184 -16.11 -7.56 10.07
C PRO A 184 -15.09 -6.72 9.28
N LEU A 185 -13.93 -6.41 9.85
CA LEU A 185 -12.82 -5.75 9.16
C LEU A 185 -11.64 -6.69 8.98
N ASP A 186 -10.91 -6.56 7.88
CA ASP A 186 -9.76 -7.42 7.59
C ASP A 186 -8.53 -7.01 8.41
N GLU A 187 -7.53 -7.88 8.48
CA GLU A 187 -6.37 -7.68 9.35
C GLU A 187 -5.55 -6.42 9.04
N THR A 188 -5.68 -5.82 7.84
CA THR A 188 -4.95 -4.58 7.52
C THR A 188 -5.32 -3.43 8.46
N TYR A 189 -6.58 -3.38 8.90
CA TYR A 189 -7.08 -2.40 9.86
C TYR A 189 -6.45 -2.58 11.24
N ARG A 190 -6.31 -3.83 11.68
CA ARG A 190 -5.65 -4.16 12.95
C ARG A 190 -4.18 -3.78 12.91
N ASP A 191 -3.49 -4.15 11.82
CA ASP A 191 -2.07 -3.89 11.65
C ASP A 191 -1.75 -2.39 11.68
N LEU A 192 -2.55 -1.58 10.98
CA LEU A 192 -2.40 -0.14 10.99
C LEU A 192 -2.67 0.44 12.39
N ALA A 193 -3.73 0.00 13.06
CA ALA A 193 -4.05 0.46 14.43
C ALA A 193 -2.95 0.13 15.45
N VAL A 194 -2.33 -1.06 15.35
CA VAL A 194 -1.16 -1.43 16.16
C VAL A 194 0.02 -0.51 15.86
N SER A 195 0.27 -0.23 14.59
CA SER A 195 1.35 0.66 14.16
C SER A 195 1.14 2.09 14.69
N MET A 196 -0.11 2.55 14.74
CA MET A 196 -0.50 3.84 15.33
C MET A 196 -0.53 3.86 16.87
N SER A 197 -0.40 2.71 17.52
CA SER A 197 -0.35 2.64 18.99
C SER A 197 1.10 2.70 19.51
N ALA A 198 2.09 2.41 18.67
CA ALA A 198 3.50 2.51 19.00
C ALA A 198 3.98 3.97 18.88
N LEU A 199 3.81 4.74 19.96
CA LEU A 199 4.02 6.19 19.98
C LEU A 199 5.43 6.55 20.47
N GLU A 200 6.43 6.54 19.58
CA GLU A 200 7.71 7.17 19.84
C GLU A 200 7.95 8.29 18.82
N LEU A 201 8.07 9.53 19.30
CA LEU A 201 8.41 10.67 18.46
C LEU A 201 9.81 10.46 17.86
N GLN A 202 9.91 10.52 16.53
CA GLN A 202 11.21 10.53 15.87
C GLN A 202 11.95 11.84 16.22
N GLN A 203 13.25 11.75 16.54
CA GLN A 203 14.06 12.95 16.84
C GLN A 203 14.24 13.87 15.62
N ALA A 204 14.05 13.34 14.40
CA ALA A 204 13.98 14.12 13.17
C ALA A 204 12.90 13.50 12.25
N PRO A 205 11.88 14.25 11.81
CA PRO A 205 10.85 13.75 10.91
C PRO A 205 11.43 13.43 9.53
N LEU A 206 10.86 12.43 8.86
CA LEU A 206 11.21 12.07 7.47
C LEU A 206 11.03 13.23 6.47
N LEU A 207 10.10 14.12 6.75
CA LEU A 207 9.78 15.26 5.88
C LEU A 207 10.52 16.52 6.33
N ASP A 208 11.10 17.23 5.34
CA ASP A 208 11.62 18.57 5.56
C ASP A 208 10.52 19.49 6.12
N ALA A 209 10.93 20.42 6.99
CA ALA A 209 10.03 21.34 7.67
C ALA A 209 9.15 22.14 6.68
N GLU A 210 9.68 22.48 5.49
CA GLU A 210 8.93 23.22 4.47
C GLU A 210 7.75 22.41 3.90
N VAL A 211 7.94 21.11 3.67
CA VAL A 211 6.87 20.26 3.11
C VAL A 211 5.82 19.96 4.18
N MET A 212 6.26 19.72 5.41
CA MET A 212 5.36 19.64 6.55
C MET A 212 4.50 20.90 6.69
N GLN A 213 5.10 22.08 6.58
CA GLN A 213 4.36 23.35 6.61
C GLN A 213 3.35 23.46 5.46
N LYS A 214 3.69 23.01 4.24
CA LYS A 214 2.74 23.02 3.10
C LYS A 214 1.55 22.10 3.35
N ILE A 215 1.76 20.92 3.93
CA ILE A 215 0.67 19.99 4.25
C ILE A 215 -0.18 20.55 5.40
N GLU A 216 0.44 21.06 6.47
CA GLU A 216 -0.25 21.70 7.60
C GLU A 216 -1.05 22.93 7.16
N ALA A 217 -0.52 23.74 6.25
CA ALA A 217 -1.20 24.90 5.69
C ALA A 217 -2.51 24.54 5.00
N VAL A 218 -2.53 23.42 4.26
CA VAL A 218 -3.73 23.01 3.52
C VAL A 218 -4.71 22.25 4.40
N LEU A 219 -4.22 21.51 5.39
CA LEU A 219 -5.07 20.98 6.44
C LEU A 219 -5.72 22.08 7.29
N GLY A 220 -5.16 23.30 7.28
CA GLY A 220 -5.61 24.42 8.11
C GLY A 220 -5.16 24.30 9.57
N GLY A 221 -4.08 23.54 9.82
CA GLY A 221 -3.61 23.22 11.16
C GLY A 221 -2.60 22.07 11.21
N LYS A 222 -2.16 21.71 12.41
CA LYS A 222 -1.14 20.69 12.66
C LYS A 222 -1.68 19.59 13.56
N LEU A 223 -1.18 18.37 13.35
CA LEU A 223 -1.53 17.22 14.16
C LEU A 223 -0.61 17.12 15.38
N LYS A 224 -1.20 17.05 16.57
CA LYS A 224 -0.53 16.85 17.86
C LYS A 224 -1.00 15.57 18.51
N LEU A 225 -0.14 15.05 19.37
CA LEU A 225 -0.54 14.05 20.35
C LEU A 225 -0.66 14.70 21.71
N ASP A 226 -1.82 14.53 22.33
CA ASP A 226 -2.15 15.00 23.67
C ASP A 226 -2.63 13.79 24.48
N ASP A 227 -1.91 13.41 25.52
CA ASP A 227 -2.17 12.22 26.36
C ASP A 227 -2.47 10.92 25.58
N GLY A 228 -1.74 10.69 24.48
CA GLY A 228 -1.95 9.52 23.61
C GLY A 228 -3.13 9.66 22.64
N ASP A 229 -3.94 10.71 22.74
CA ASP A 229 -4.96 11.08 21.75
C ASP A 229 -4.40 11.96 20.63
N LEU A 230 -4.89 11.72 19.42
CA LEU A 230 -4.61 12.60 18.29
C LEU A 230 -5.57 13.79 18.35
N VAL A 231 -4.98 14.99 18.35
CA VAL A 231 -5.71 16.25 18.39
C VAL A 231 -5.21 17.12 17.24
N PHE A 232 -6.13 17.79 16.56
CA PHE A 232 -5.82 18.70 15.47
C PHE A 232 -5.85 20.15 15.97
N GLU A 233 -4.70 20.82 15.98
CA GLU A 233 -4.61 22.24 16.32
C GLU A 233 -4.77 23.08 15.06
N ARG A 234 -5.86 23.84 14.98
CA ARG A 234 -6.12 24.78 13.89
C ARG A 234 -5.15 25.98 13.95
N GLN A 235 -5.08 26.73 12.86
CA GLN A 235 -4.23 27.94 12.78
C GLN A 235 -4.58 29.01 13.83
N ASP A 236 -5.82 29.06 14.30
CA ASP A 236 -6.27 29.96 15.37
C ASP A 236 -5.92 29.47 16.78
N GLY A 237 -5.23 28.33 16.89
CA GLY A 237 -4.82 27.69 18.14
C GLY A 237 -5.92 26.84 18.79
N SER A 238 -7.12 26.78 18.23
CA SER A 238 -8.19 25.93 18.74
C SER A 238 -7.88 24.45 18.48
N LEU A 239 -8.19 23.62 19.48
CA LEU A 239 -8.05 22.17 19.40
C LEU A 239 -9.35 21.55 18.89
N LEU A 240 -9.22 20.68 17.90
CA LEU A 240 -10.29 19.92 17.29
C LEU A 240 -10.01 18.43 17.49
N GLU A 241 -10.95 17.72 18.07
CA GLU A 241 -10.88 16.26 18.15
C GLU A 241 -10.92 15.66 16.73
N VAL A 242 -10.09 14.65 16.47
CA VAL A 242 -10.00 14.00 15.16
C VAL A 242 -11.36 13.52 14.60
N PRO A 243 -12.30 12.96 15.39
CA PRO A 243 -13.62 12.59 14.88
C PRO A 243 -14.43 13.74 14.26
N LEU A 244 -14.14 14.99 14.64
CA LEU A 244 -14.80 16.18 14.10
C LEU A 244 -14.16 16.68 12.80
N MET A 245 -13.04 16.10 12.37
CA MET A 245 -12.41 16.41 11.09
C MET A 245 -13.17 15.75 9.93
N ALA A 246 -13.25 16.47 8.80
CA ALA A 246 -13.71 15.88 7.56
C ALA A 246 -12.85 14.66 7.20
N GLU A 247 -13.46 13.60 6.67
CA GLU A 247 -12.80 12.31 6.43
C GLU A 247 -11.54 12.45 5.56
N GLY A 248 -11.61 13.28 4.53
CA GLY A 248 -10.44 13.58 3.69
C GLY A 248 -9.26 14.20 4.46
N HIS A 249 -9.54 15.07 5.44
CA HIS A 249 -8.51 15.66 6.28
C HIS A 249 -7.92 14.63 7.25
N ARG A 250 -8.71 13.66 7.72
CA ARG A 250 -8.23 12.54 8.55
C ARG A 250 -7.22 11.66 7.79
N LYS A 251 -7.44 11.39 6.50
CA LYS A 251 -6.48 10.64 5.66
C LYS A 251 -5.14 11.36 5.49
N LEU A 252 -5.17 12.68 5.26
CA LEU A 252 -3.95 13.49 5.21
C LEU A 252 -3.27 13.59 6.58
N ALA A 253 -4.05 13.68 7.67
CA ALA A 253 -3.52 13.63 9.03
C ALA A 253 -2.86 12.28 9.34
N LEU A 254 -3.40 11.16 8.85
CA LEU A 254 -2.76 9.85 8.95
C LEU A 254 -1.37 9.87 8.29
N LEU A 255 -1.23 10.47 7.10
CA LEU A 255 0.06 10.56 6.44
C LEU A 255 1.08 11.34 7.26
N ILE A 256 0.68 12.51 7.77
CA ILE A 256 1.51 13.31 8.70
C ILE A 256 1.91 12.47 9.90
N TYR A 257 0.96 11.74 10.47
CA TYR A 257 1.18 10.90 11.63
C TYR A 257 2.24 9.83 11.34
N LEU A 258 2.06 9.05 10.27
CA LEU A 258 2.98 7.97 9.89
C LEU A 258 4.41 8.48 9.70
N LEU A 259 4.56 9.72 9.23
CA LEU A 259 5.86 10.36 9.00
C LEU A 259 6.47 10.99 10.24
N ARG A 260 5.65 11.61 11.09
CA ARG A 260 6.11 12.31 12.30
C ARG A 260 6.53 11.35 13.41
N TYR A 261 5.84 10.21 13.51
CA TYR A 261 6.06 9.21 14.55
C TYR A 261 6.90 8.01 14.08
N GLY A 262 7.59 8.15 12.94
CA GLY A 262 8.55 7.15 12.47
C GLY A 262 7.96 5.77 12.14
N VAL A 263 6.66 5.69 11.87
CA VAL A 263 6.00 4.46 11.41
C VAL A 263 6.48 4.10 10.00
N LEU A 264 6.70 5.12 9.17
CA LEU A 264 7.45 4.98 7.93
C LEU A 264 8.92 5.32 8.18
N GLU A 265 9.82 4.55 7.59
CA GLU A 265 11.27 4.76 7.64
C GLU A 265 11.89 4.48 6.25
N VAL A 266 13.16 4.85 6.07
CA VAL A 266 13.87 4.59 4.80
C VAL A 266 13.90 3.09 4.52
N GLY A 267 13.48 2.69 3.32
CA GLY A 267 13.37 1.29 2.92
C GLY A 267 12.02 0.62 3.21
N SER A 268 11.09 1.31 3.90
CA SER A 268 9.70 0.88 4.07
C SER A 268 8.97 0.75 2.74
N THR A 269 7.90 -0.05 2.74
CA THR A 269 6.88 -0.02 1.68
C THR A 269 5.56 0.47 2.26
N LEU A 270 4.97 1.50 1.65
CA LEU A 270 3.64 1.99 1.93
C LEU A 270 2.68 1.42 0.88
N PHE A 271 1.78 0.56 1.32
CA PHE A 271 0.64 0.08 0.53
C PHE A 271 -0.57 0.95 0.86
N TRP A 272 -1.18 1.62 -0.12
CA TRP A 272 -2.32 2.51 0.12
C TRP A 272 -3.47 2.25 -0.86
N ASP A 273 -4.59 1.77 -0.34
CA ASP A 273 -5.80 1.52 -1.12
C ASP A 273 -6.65 2.81 -1.22
N GLU A 274 -6.90 3.31 -2.43
CA GLU A 274 -7.73 4.50 -2.71
C GLU A 274 -7.43 5.71 -1.79
N PRO A 275 -6.18 6.21 -1.78
CA PRO A 275 -5.77 7.31 -0.91
C PRO A 275 -6.55 8.61 -1.17
N GLU A 276 -7.05 8.80 -2.38
CA GLU A 276 -7.82 9.97 -2.79
C GLU A 276 -9.29 9.95 -2.41
N ALA A 277 -9.85 8.80 -2.00
CA ALA A 277 -11.28 8.72 -1.73
C ALA A 277 -11.67 9.72 -0.63
N ASN A 278 -12.75 10.48 -0.88
CA ASN A 278 -13.24 11.58 -0.04
C ASN A 278 -12.32 12.83 0.05
N LEU A 279 -11.36 12.98 -0.88
CA LEU A 279 -10.56 14.21 -1.05
C LEU A 279 -11.15 15.13 -2.13
N ASN A 280 -11.01 16.45 -1.91
CA ASN A 280 -11.19 17.43 -2.98
C ASN A 280 -9.90 17.53 -3.85
N PRO A 281 -9.95 18.17 -5.03
CA PRO A 281 -8.79 18.26 -5.92
C PRO A 281 -7.56 18.94 -5.30
N ALA A 282 -7.77 19.98 -4.48
CA ALA A 282 -6.66 20.67 -3.81
C ALA A 282 -5.93 19.74 -2.82
N ALA A 283 -6.67 18.96 -2.04
CA ALA A 283 -6.13 17.93 -1.15
C ALA A 283 -5.46 16.79 -1.93
N GLY A 284 -6.05 16.36 -3.06
CA GLY A 284 -5.48 15.35 -3.94
C GLY A 284 -4.11 15.74 -4.49
N LYS A 285 -3.90 17.01 -4.84
CA LYS A 285 -2.61 17.53 -5.30
C LYS A 285 -1.51 17.41 -4.25
N LEU A 286 -1.86 17.61 -2.98
CA LEU A 286 -0.91 17.54 -1.86
C LEU A 286 -0.61 16.11 -1.48
N LEU A 287 -1.62 15.25 -1.51
CA LEU A 287 -1.45 13.82 -1.41
C LEU A 287 -0.43 13.34 -2.46
N ALA A 288 -0.61 13.75 -3.73
CA ALA A 288 0.33 13.42 -4.81
C ALA A 288 1.76 13.91 -4.51
N ALA A 289 1.90 15.17 -4.07
CA ALA A 289 3.20 15.74 -3.70
C ALA A 289 3.86 15.00 -2.53
N ALA A 290 3.09 14.63 -1.51
CA ALA A 290 3.59 13.90 -0.35
C ALA A 290 4.03 12.49 -0.72
N LEU A 291 3.22 11.74 -1.48
CA LEU A 291 3.57 10.40 -1.98
C LEU A 291 4.82 10.43 -2.87
N HIS A 292 4.92 11.43 -3.75
CA HIS A 292 6.12 11.64 -4.57
C HIS A 292 7.37 11.89 -3.72
N LEU A 293 7.24 12.69 -2.66
CA LEU A 293 8.36 12.95 -1.75
C LEU A 293 8.79 11.73 -0.95
N LEU A 294 7.85 10.89 -0.47
CA LEU A 294 8.17 9.63 0.18
C LEU A 294 9.11 8.77 -0.69
N THR A 295 8.86 8.76 -2.00
CA THR A 295 9.68 7.97 -2.93
C THR A 295 11.11 8.51 -3.04
N LYS A 296 11.30 9.83 -2.96
CA LYS A 296 12.64 10.45 -2.91
C LYS A 296 13.39 10.11 -1.62
N LEU A 297 12.66 9.89 -0.53
CA LEU A 297 13.22 9.50 0.77
C LEU A 297 13.53 8.00 0.87
N GLY A 298 13.36 7.24 -0.23
CA GLY A 298 13.64 5.81 -0.27
C GLY A 298 12.53 4.95 0.33
N VAL A 299 11.29 5.46 0.42
CA VAL A 299 10.10 4.65 0.71
C VAL A 299 9.50 4.17 -0.60
N GLN A 300 9.28 2.86 -0.74
CA GLN A 300 8.53 2.33 -1.86
C GLN A 300 7.05 2.60 -1.64
N VAL A 301 6.37 3.21 -2.60
CA VAL A 301 4.93 3.49 -2.52
C VAL A 301 4.22 2.60 -3.53
N VAL A 302 3.24 1.83 -3.08
CA VAL A 302 2.34 1.02 -3.91
C VAL A 302 0.92 1.43 -3.59
N LEU A 303 0.23 2.03 -4.56
CA LEU A 303 -1.12 2.52 -4.35
C LEU A 303 -2.08 2.07 -5.44
N THR A 304 -3.35 2.00 -5.09
CA THR A 304 -4.44 1.80 -6.04
C THR A 304 -5.25 3.07 -6.14
N THR A 305 -5.76 3.35 -7.33
CA THR A 305 -6.55 4.57 -7.56
C THR A 305 -7.56 4.35 -8.69
N HIS A 306 -8.67 5.05 -8.58
CA HIS A 306 -9.65 5.23 -9.64
C HIS A 306 -9.63 6.64 -10.21
N SER A 307 -8.84 7.54 -9.61
CA SER A 307 -8.82 8.95 -9.92
C SER A 307 -7.79 9.27 -10.99
N TYR A 308 -8.30 9.65 -12.16
CA TYR A 308 -7.47 10.21 -13.21
C TYR A 308 -6.73 11.47 -12.77
N PHE A 309 -7.35 12.29 -11.91
CA PHE A 309 -6.71 13.46 -11.31
C PHE A 309 -5.44 13.09 -10.53
N LEU A 310 -5.51 12.10 -9.62
CA LEU A 310 -4.35 11.66 -8.85
C LEU A 310 -3.26 11.07 -9.76
N LEU A 311 -3.65 10.23 -10.73
CA LEU A 311 -2.74 9.66 -11.73
C LEU A 311 -1.96 10.74 -12.47
N LYS A 312 -2.66 11.77 -12.96
CA LYS A 312 -2.08 12.87 -13.71
C LYS A 312 -1.16 13.74 -12.86
N GLU A 313 -1.54 14.06 -11.62
CA GLU A 313 -0.67 14.82 -10.71
C GLU A 313 0.63 14.06 -10.40
N LEU A 314 0.54 12.75 -10.16
CA LEU A 314 1.73 11.92 -9.92
C LEU A 314 2.65 11.84 -11.16
N ASP A 315 2.08 11.68 -12.35
CA ASP A 315 2.83 11.68 -13.61
C ASP A 315 3.51 13.03 -13.87
N LEU A 316 2.81 14.15 -13.64
CA LEU A 316 3.36 15.50 -13.77
C LEU A 316 4.54 15.74 -12.80
N LEU A 317 4.38 15.35 -11.53
CA LEU A 317 5.43 15.47 -10.53
C LEU A 317 6.66 14.64 -10.90
N ALA A 318 6.46 13.40 -11.36
CA ALA A 318 7.54 12.53 -11.79
C ALA A 318 8.29 13.05 -13.03
N ARG A 319 7.60 13.74 -13.96
CA ARG A 319 8.27 14.39 -15.11
C ARG A 319 9.11 15.59 -14.70
N GLN A 320 8.63 16.39 -13.74
CA GLN A 320 9.36 17.55 -13.23
C GLN A 320 10.55 17.14 -12.36
N ASN A 321 10.38 16.08 -11.58
CA ASN A 321 11.36 15.56 -10.65
C ASN A 321 11.41 14.03 -10.77
N PRO A 322 12.28 13.47 -11.63
CA PRO A 322 12.31 12.04 -11.88
C PRO A 322 12.50 11.20 -10.62
N VAL A 323 11.61 10.22 -10.45
CA VAL A 323 11.70 9.13 -9.47
C VAL A 323 11.38 7.82 -10.18
N PRO A 324 11.89 6.67 -9.73
CA PRO A 324 11.48 5.38 -10.27
C PRO A 324 9.96 5.24 -10.17
N LEU A 325 9.28 5.04 -11.29
CA LEU A 325 7.81 5.03 -11.38
C LEU A 325 7.34 3.87 -12.24
N ARG A 326 6.25 3.21 -11.82
CA ARG A 326 5.57 2.18 -12.61
C ARG A 326 4.06 2.39 -12.53
N PHE A 327 3.42 2.60 -13.67
CA PHE A 327 1.98 2.53 -13.82
C PHE A 327 1.57 1.12 -14.22
N MET A 328 0.47 0.64 -13.63
CA MET A 328 -0.06 -0.70 -13.82
C MET A 328 -1.56 -0.62 -14.10
N GLY A 329 -1.95 -0.79 -15.36
CA GLY A 329 -3.35 -0.80 -15.80
C GLY A 329 -3.96 -2.19 -15.70
N LEU A 330 -5.07 -2.33 -15.00
CA LEU A 330 -5.87 -3.55 -14.92
C LEU A 330 -7.20 -3.36 -15.65
N SER A 331 -7.38 -4.11 -16.73
CA SER A 331 -8.57 -4.08 -17.56
C SER A 331 -9.27 -5.43 -17.56
N LYS A 332 -10.60 -5.40 -17.55
CA LYS A 332 -11.42 -6.61 -17.66
C LYS A 332 -11.74 -6.87 -19.13
N THR A 333 -11.39 -8.06 -19.61
CA THR A 333 -11.68 -8.54 -20.97
C THR A 333 -12.54 -9.80 -20.91
N GLU A 334 -13.02 -10.29 -22.06
CA GLU A 334 -13.74 -11.57 -22.15
C GLU A 334 -12.88 -12.76 -21.66
N GLU A 335 -11.56 -12.70 -21.86
CA GLU A 335 -10.61 -13.74 -21.48
C GLU A 335 -10.14 -13.64 -20.02
N GLY A 336 -10.50 -12.55 -19.32
CA GLY A 336 -10.15 -12.31 -17.91
C GLY A 336 -9.50 -10.95 -17.66
N ILE A 337 -8.75 -10.85 -16.56
CA ILE A 337 -8.03 -9.62 -16.21
C ILE A 337 -6.71 -9.56 -16.98
N VAL A 338 -6.52 -8.47 -17.72
CA VAL A 338 -5.28 -8.14 -18.44
C VAL A 338 -4.53 -7.06 -17.68
N LEU A 339 -3.21 -7.24 -17.57
CA LEU A 339 -2.28 -6.30 -16.94
C LEU A 339 -1.43 -5.61 -18.01
N GLN A 340 -1.44 -4.27 -18.01
CA GLN A 340 -0.51 -3.43 -18.75
C GLN A 340 0.42 -2.72 -17.78
N GLN A 341 1.69 -2.56 -18.13
CA GLN A 341 2.69 -1.93 -17.26
C GLN A 341 3.58 -1.00 -18.06
N ALA A 342 3.77 0.22 -17.57
CA ALA A 342 4.58 1.24 -18.21
C ALA A 342 5.27 2.16 -17.21
N ASP A 343 6.44 2.71 -17.57
CA ASP A 343 7.15 3.71 -16.77
C ASP A 343 6.62 5.13 -16.99
N SER A 344 5.58 5.30 -17.81
CA SER A 344 4.90 6.58 -18.06
C SER A 344 3.41 6.37 -18.29
N LEU A 345 2.60 7.37 -17.93
CA LEU A 345 1.14 7.28 -18.09
C LEU A 345 0.71 7.09 -19.55
N LEU A 346 1.45 7.68 -20.49
CA LEU A 346 1.22 7.56 -21.95
C LEU A 346 1.50 6.16 -22.50
N GLY A 347 2.22 5.32 -21.74
CA GLY A 347 2.49 3.94 -22.14
C GLY A 347 1.39 2.95 -21.74
N LEU A 348 0.31 3.41 -21.09
CA LEU A 348 -0.89 2.60 -20.88
C LEU A 348 -1.86 2.84 -22.04
N ASP A 349 -2.27 1.78 -22.73
CA ASP A 349 -3.18 1.88 -23.89
C ASP A 349 -4.61 2.19 -23.46
N HIS A 350 -5.01 1.67 -22.29
CA HIS A 350 -6.37 1.78 -21.77
C HIS A 350 -6.38 2.23 -20.32
N ILE A 351 -7.01 3.37 -20.06
CA ILE A 351 -7.29 3.87 -18.73
C ILE A 351 -8.77 4.23 -18.70
N VAL A 352 -9.59 3.36 -18.12
CA VAL A 352 -11.06 3.50 -18.17
C VAL A 352 -11.54 4.84 -17.62
N ALA A 353 -10.91 5.35 -16.55
CA ALA A 353 -11.24 6.68 -16.02
C ALA A 353 -10.99 7.81 -17.03
N LEU A 354 -9.92 7.70 -17.84
CA LEU A 354 -9.62 8.65 -18.90
C LEU A 354 -10.61 8.50 -20.07
N ASP A 355 -10.94 7.26 -20.45
CA ASP A 355 -11.89 6.99 -21.54
C ASP A 355 -13.27 7.57 -21.22
N GLU A 356 -13.73 7.44 -19.98
CA GLU A 356 -14.98 8.03 -19.50
C GLU A 356 -14.94 9.57 -19.45
N GLU A 357 -13.82 10.16 -19.00
CA GLU A 357 -13.64 11.62 -19.03
C GLU A 357 -13.67 12.16 -20.46
N LEU A 358 -12.98 11.50 -21.41
CA LEU A 358 -12.98 11.88 -22.82
C LEU A 358 -14.39 11.76 -23.42
N ALA A 359 -15.11 10.66 -23.14
CA ALA A 359 -16.48 10.48 -23.59
C ALA A 359 -17.43 11.54 -23.01
N GLN A 360 -17.18 12.00 -21.78
CA GLN A 360 -17.92 13.12 -21.20
C GLN A 360 -17.63 14.43 -21.95
N TYR A 361 -16.36 14.77 -22.19
CA TYR A 361 -15.98 15.96 -22.96
C TYR A 361 -16.57 15.97 -24.37
N ASP A 362 -16.59 14.83 -25.05
CA ASP A 362 -17.20 14.70 -26.38
C ASP A 362 -18.71 14.97 -26.36
N ARG A 363 -19.42 14.48 -25.33
CA ARG A 363 -20.85 14.78 -25.15
C ARG A 363 -21.09 16.27 -24.90
N GLU A 364 -20.23 16.92 -24.13
CA GLU A 364 -20.30 18.38 -23.89
C GLU A 364 -20.11 19.18 -25.18
N LEU A 365 -19.10 18.84 -25.98
CA LEU A 365 -18.83 19.47 -27.28
C LEU A 365 -19.99 19.29 -28.27
N GLN A 366 -20.56 18.09 -28.35
CA GLN A 366 -21.72 17.82 -29.21
C GLN A 366 -22.96 18.62 -28.78
N ASN A 367 -23.19 18.76 -27.48
CA ASN A 367 -24.31 19.55 -26.96
C ASN A 367 -24.11 21.06 -27.20
N ALA A 368 -22.88 21.55 -27.03
CA ALA A 368 -22.54 22.94 -27.34
C ALA A 368 -22.75 23.26 -28.83
N GLN A 369 -22.36 22.36 -29.73
CA GLN A 369 -22.57 22.52 -31.18
C GLN A 369 -24.06 22.56 -31.56
N ARG A 370 -24.91 21.76 -30.90
CA ARG A 370 -26.37 21.75 -31.10
C ARG A 370 -27.05 23.05 -30.63
N GLN A 371 -26.56 23.67 -29.56
CA GLN A 371 -27.09 24.96 -29.07
C GLN A 371 -26.70 26.16 -29.93
N VAL A 372 -25.65 26.03 -30.76
CA VAL A 372 -25.22 27.10 -31.68
C VAL A 372 -25.98 27.03 -33.02
N HIS A 373 -26.60 25.89 -33.34
CA HIS A 373 -27.27 25.64 -34.64
C HIS A 373 -28.81 25.48 -34.54
N GLY A 374 -29.39 25.62 -33.35
CA GLY A 374 -30.84 25.64 -33.11
C GLY A 374 -31.25 26.95 -32.47
#